data_AF-A0A7S2U8L5-F1
#
_entry.id   AF-A0A7S2U8L5-F1
#
_cell.length_a   1.000
_cell.length_b   1.000
_cell.length_c   1.000
_cell.angle_alpha   90.00
_cell.angle_beta   90.00
_cell.angle_gamma   90.00
#
_symmetry.space_group_name_H-M   'P 1'
#
loop_
_entity.id
_entity.type
_entity.pdbx_description
1 polymer ?
#
loop_
_entity_poly.entity_id
_entity_poly.type
_entity_poly.pdbx_seq_one_letter_code
_entity_poly.pdbx_strand_id
1 'polypeptide(L)'
;QKETQLGYHVFAFWSSKYIWLPERMGEEKQTLSKKLHPHESEIFHVKAVSFDRPQYIGSDLHFTCGYEVRTFHVKDNQVDVYLKNDLKRAGYVFLFVPGCDNSLDLHVNG
;
A
#
# COMPACT_ATOMS: atom_id res chain seq x y z
N GLN A 1 -6.85 -8.50 24.35
CA GLN A 1 -5.59 -8.43 23.60
C GLN A 1 -5.94 -8.62 22.13
N LYS A 2 -5.81 -7.59 21.30
CA LYS A 2 -5.97 -7.76 19.84
C LYS A 2 -4.73 -8.54 19.39
N GLU A 3 -4.92 -9.74 18.87
CA GLU A 3 -3.82 -10.46 18.19
C GLU A 3 -3.27 -9.55 17.10
N THR A 4 -2.00 -9.20 17.21
CA THR A 4 -1.30 -8.48 16.15
C THR A 4 -1.25 -9.43 14.96
N GLN A 5 -2.14 -9.25 13.97
CA GLN A 5 -2.16 -10.07 12.77
C GLN A 5 -0.96 -9.75 11.89
N LEU A 6 0.23 -10.23 12.26
CA LEU A 6 1.45 -9.99 11.51
C LEU A 6 1.30 -10.39 10.04
N GLY A 7 1.93 -9.64 9.14
CA GLY A 7 1.84 -9.86 7.70
C GLY A 7 2.60 -8.83 6.88
N TYR A 8 2.40 -8.90 5.57
CA TYR A 8 3.07 -8.05 4.58
C TYR A 8 2.03 -7.40 3.65
N HIS A 9 2.20 -6.11 3.41
CA HIS A 9 1.66 -5.46 2.23
C HIS A 9 2.50 -5.86 1.03
N VAL A 10 1.85 -6.31 -0.04
CA VAL A 10 2.47 -6.52 -1.34
C VAL A 10 1.75 -5.66 -2.36
N PHE A 11 2.51 -4.82 -3.07
CA PHE A 11 2.01 -4.03 -4.18
C PHE A 11 2.73 -4.40 -5.47
N ALA A 12 1.98 -4.81 -6.49
CA ALA A 12 2.47 -5.11 -7.82
C ALA A 12 2.27 -3.87 -8.71
N PHE A 13 3.37 -3.21 -9.10
CA PHE A 13 3.31 -1.88 -9.72
C PHE A 13 2.70 -1.89 -11.12
N TRP A 14 3.10 -2.83 -11.99
CA TRP A 14 2.65 -2.81 -13.38
C TRP A 14 1.20 -3.26 -13.51
N SER A 15 0.76 -4.15 -12.63
CA SER A 15 -0.64 -4.54 -12.55
C SER A 15 -1.50 -3.67 -11.63
N SER A 16 -0.89 -2.72 -10.90
CA SER A 16 -1.54 -1.88 -9.88
C SER A 16 -2.41 -2.69 -8.90
N LYS A 17 -1.84 -3.77 -8.34
CA LYS A 17 -2.56 -4.69 -7.44
C LYS A 17 -1.98 -4.67 -6.04
N TYR A 18 -2.86 -4.46 -5.06
CA TYR A 18 -2.57 -4.67 -3.65
C TYR A 18 -2.97 -6.07 -3.20
N ILE A 19 -2.10 -6.71 -2.42
CA ILE A 19 -2.32 -8.02 -1.80
C ILE A 19 -1.85 -7.93 -0.34
N TRP A 20 -2.70 -8.36 0.58
CA TRP A 20 -2.31 -8.60 1.97
C TRP A 20 -1.89 -10.05 2.13
N LEU A 21 -0.66 -10.27 2.56
CA LEU A 21 -0.15 -11.60 2.92
C LEU A 21 -0.01 -11.71 4.44
N PRO A 22 -0.92 -12.40 5.15
CA PRO A 22 -0.74 -12.67 6.57
C PRO A 22 0.47 -13.59 6.79
N GLU A 23 1.17 -13.40 7.91
CA GLU A 23 2.33 -14.22 8.27
C GLU A 23 1.92 -15.68 8.54
N ARG A 24 0.73 -15.87 9.13
CA ARG A 24 0.09 -17.18 9.35
C ARG A 24 -1.43 -17.07 9.25
N MET A 25 -2.06 -17.91 8.43
CA MET A 25 -3.49 -18.21 8.51
C MET A 25 -3.63 -19.71 8.79
N GLY A 26 -3.70 -20.09 10.07
CA GLY A 26 -3.70 -21.51 10.46
C GLY A 26 -2.33 -22.18 10.30
N GLU A 27 -2.31 -23.43 9.81
CA GLU A 27 -1.09 -24.25 9.65
C GLU A 27 -0.37 -24.04 8.30
N GLU A 28 -1.00 -23.37 7.32
CA GLU A 28 -0.44 -23.21 5.98
C GLU A 28 0.22 -21.84 5.76
N LYS A 29 1.40 -21.87 5.15
CA LYS A 29 2.11 -20.66 4.72
C LYS A 29 1.57 -20.19 3.37
N GLN A 30 0.92 -19.03 3.34
CA GLN A 30 0.48 -18.43 2.08
C GLN A 30 1.71 -17.94 1.29
N THR A 31 1.78 -18.31 0.02
CA THR A 31 2.83 -17.89 -0.90
C THR A 31 2.22 -17.13 -2.07
N LEU A 32 2.75 -15.95 -2.37
CA LEU A 32 2.44 -15.25 -3.60
C LEU A 32 3.32 -15.79 -4.73
N SER A 33 2.70 -16.21 -5.84
CA SER A 33 3.42 -16.71 -7.02
C SER A 33 2.86 -16.06 -8.28
N LYS A 34 3.75 -15.59 -9.15
CA LYS A 34 3.41 -15.00 -10.45
C LYS A 34 4.28 -15.65 -11.52
N LYS A 35 3.63 -16.23 -12.53
CA LYS A 35 4.29 -16.67 -13.76
C LYS A 35 4.39 -15.48 -14.71
N LEU A 36 5.59 -15.22 -15.22
CA LEU A 36 5.86 -14.20 -16.23
C LEU A 36 6.08 -14.88 -17.60
N HIS A 37 5.57 -14.28 -18.66
CA HIS A 37 5.86 -14.70 -20.03
C HIS A 37 7.20 -14.14 -20.53
N PRO A 38 7.73 -14.62 -21.67
CA PRO A 38 8.93 -14.03 -22.26
C PRO A 38 8.80 -12.52 -22.42
N HIS A 39 9.82 -11.79 -21.97
CA HIS A 39 9.89 -10.31 -21.97
C HIS A 39 8.89 -9.59 -21.06
N GLU A 40 8.14 -10.30 -20.21
CA GLU A 40 7.36 -9.66 -19.15
C GLU A 40 8.22 -9.37 -17.93
N SER A 41 7.90 -8.28 -17.24
CA SER A 41 8.40 -7.97 -15.92
C SER A 41 7.22 -7.65 -15.00
N GLU A 42 7.43 -7.74 -13.69
CA GLU A 42 6.54 -7.23 -12.66
C GLU A 42 7.43 -6.79 -11.50
N ILE A 43 7.12 -5.64 -10.91
CA ILE A 43 7.82 -5.15 -9.72
C ILE A 43 6.89 -5.30 -8.54
N PHE A 44 7.36 -6.00 -7.51
CA PHE A 44 6.65 -6.14 -6.25
C PHE A 44 7.35 -5.31 -5.17
N HIS A 45 6.61 -4.40 -4.53
CA HIS A 45 7.01 -3.80 -3.26
C HIS A 45 6.43 -4.60 -2.12
N VAL A 46 7.29 -5.12 -1.24
CA VAL A 46 6.90 -5.91 -0.07
C VAL A 46 7.31 -5.17 1.20
N LYS A 47 6.36 -4.94 2.09
CA LYS A 47 6.56 -4.20 3.34
C LYS A 47 5.80 -4.85 4.48
N ALA A 48 6.41 -4.98 5.66
CA ALA A 48 5.71 -5.49 6.84
C ALA A 48 4.56 -4.55 7.26
N VAL A 49 3.42 -5.13 7.63
CA VAL A 49 2.25 -4.39 8.13
C VAL A 49 2.53 -3.90 9.56
N SER A 50 2.10 -2.69 9.84
CA SER A 50 2.18 -2.01 11.14
C SER A 50 0.75 -1.59 11.51
N PHE A 51 0.08 -2.36 12.38
CA PHE A 51 -1.34 -2.16 12.72
C PHE A 51 -1.61 -0.96 13.64
N ASP A 52 -0.55 -0.31 14.08
CA ASP A 52 -0.54 0.82 15.01
C ASP A 52 -0.44 2.16 14.30
N ARG A 53 -0.07 2.19 13.01
CA ARG A 53 0.13 3.41 12.26
C ARG A 53 -0.32 3.28 10.81
N PRO A 54 -0.86 4.35 10.20
CA PRO A 54 -1.11 4.40 8.78
C PRO A 54 0.16 4.16 7.94
N GLN A 55 0.00 3.52 6.78
CA GLN A 55 1.11 3.19 5.89
C GLN A 55 0.76 3.47 4.43
N TYR A 56 1.66 4.16 3.73
CA TYR A 56 1.66 4.17 2.27
C TYR A 56 2.03 2.78 1.74
N ILE A 57 1.19 2.25 0.84
CA ILE A 57 1.37 0.95 0.20
C ILE A 57 2.01 1.15 -1.18
N GLY A 58 1.42 2.02 -2.01
CA GLY A 58 1.85 2.28 -3.38
C GLY A 58 0.86 3.12 -4.17
N SER A 59 1.21 3.41 -5.43
CA SER A 59 0.33 4.05 -6.41
C SER A 59 0.68 3.58 -7.82
N ASP A 60 -0.23 3.82 -8.76
CA ASP A 60 0.03 3.70 -10.21
C ASP A 60 0.22 5.08 -10.90
N LEU A 61 0.27 6.16 -10.12
CA LEU A 61 0.44 7.52 -10.62
C LEU A 61 1.81 7.73 -11.29
N HIS A 62 2.86 7.10 -10.75
CA HIS A 62 4.18 7.08 -11.37
C HIS A 62 4.79 5.68 -11.36
N PHE A 63 5.54 5.39 -12.41
CA PHE A 63 6.27 4.12 -12.58
C PHE A 63 7.54 4.03 -11.71
N THR A 64 7.70 4.87 -10.70
CA THR A 64 8.97 5.06 -9.97
C THR A 64 9.01 4.42 -8.59
N CYS A 65 8.20 3.39 -8.34
CA CYS A 65 8.27 2.60 -7.11
C CYS A 65 8.18 3.42 -5.80
N GLY A 66 7.34 4.46 -5.72
CA GLY A 66 7.16 5.28 -4.50
C GLY A 66 7.83 6.66 -4.53
N TYR A 67 8.61 6.99 -5.57
CA TYR A 67 9.24 8.32 -5.71
C TYR A 67 8.24 9.47 -5.92
N GLU A 68 6.98 9.12 -6.24
CA GLU A 68 5.86 10.04 -6.30
C GLU A 68 5.48 10.61 -4.95
N VAL A 69 5.81 9.98 -3.82
CA VAL A 69 5.46 10.54 -2.51
C VAL A 69 6.46 11.63 -2.16
N ARG A 70 6.00 12.88 -2.11
CA ARG A 70 6.80 14.03 -1.65
C ARG A 70 6.91 14.02 -0.13
N THR A 71 5.79 13.87 0.56
CA THR A 71 5.74 13.76 2.02
C THR A 71 4.61 12.82 2.45
N PHE A 72 4.86 12.06 3.50
CA PHE A 72 3.89 11.19 4.15
C PHE A 72 3.95 11.47 5.65
N HIS A 73 3.00 12.26 6.16
CA HIS A 73 2.97 12.66 7.56
C HIS A 73 1.79 12.02 8.26
N VAL A 74 2.07 11.43 9.42
CA VAL A 74 1.06 10.84 10.31
C VAL A 74 1.00 11.70 11.57
N LYS A 75 -0.20 12.15 11.90
CA LYS A 75 -0.56 12.78 13.18
C LYS A 75 -1.73 12.00 13.77
N ASP A 76 -1.90 12.02 15.08
CA ASP A 76 -2.87 11.24 15.86
C ASP A 76 -4.02 10.59 15.05
N ASN A 77 -4.91 11.40 14.47
CA ASN A 77 -6.06 10.95 13.67
C ASN A 77 -6.06 11.45 12.20
N GLN A 78 -4.91 11.86 11.69
CA GLN A 78 -4.77 12.45 10.36
C GLN A 78 -3.57 11.89 9.61
N VAL A 79 -3.78 11.59 8.33
CA VAL A 79 -2.72 11.19 7.40
C VAL A 79 -2.67 12.19 6.26
N ASP A 80 -1.56 12.92 6.17
CA ASP A 80 -1.31 13.86 5.08
C ASP A 80 -0.35 13.23 4.07
N VAL A 81 -0.83 13.01 2.85
CA VAL A 81 -0.05 12.47 1.73
C VAL A 81 0.07 13.53 0.66
N TYR A 82 1.29 13.93 0.33
CA TYR A 82 1.55 14.85 -0.77
C TYR A 82 2.27 14.11 -1.88
N LEU A 83 1.70 14.15 -3.08
CA LEU A 83 2.20 13.44 -4.24
C LEU A 83 2.82 14.41 -5.24
N LYS A 84 3.96 14.05 -5.81
CA LYS A 84 4.53 14.64 -7.01
C LYS A 84 3.72 14.12 -8.18
N ASN A 85 2.84 14.97 -8.72
CA ASN A 85 2.05 14.66 -9.91
C ASN A 85 2.15 15.79 -10.94
N ASP A 86 3.38 16.23 -11.22
CA ASP A 86 3.67 17.34 -12.14
C ASP A 86 3.15 17.06 -13.57
N LEU A 87 3.02 15.78 -13.92
CA LEU A 87 2.51 15.31 -15.20
C LEU A 87 0.99 15.15 -15.26
N LYS A 88 0.25 15.54 -14.21
CA LYS A 88 -1.22 15.47 -14.12
C LYS A 88 -1.78 14.09 -14.49
N ARG A 89 -1.10 13.03 -14.05
CA ARG A 89 -1.53 11.66 -14.30
C ARG A 89 -2.72 11.31 -13.42
N ALA A 90 -3.64 10.52 -13.98
CA ALA A 90 -4.74 9.93 -13.24
C ALA A 90 -4.34 8.51 -12.80
N GLY A 91 -4.82 8.10 -11.63
CA GLY A 91 -4.46 6.83 -11.03
C GLY A 91 -5.00 6.69 -9.61
N TYR A 92 -4.62 5.61 -8.97
CA TYR A 92 -4.98 5.21 -7.62
C TYR A 92 -3.80 5.28 -6.67
N VAL A 93 -4.11 5.59 -5.42
CA VAL A 93 -3.18 5.60 -4.30
C VAL A 93 -3.70 4.64 -3.26
N PHE A 94 -2.84 3.73 -2.81
CA PHE A 94 -3.18 2.68 -1.86
C PHE A 94 -2.58 3.04 -0.50
N LEU A 95 -3.47 3.17 0.48
CA LEU A 95 -3.15 3.51 1.86
C LEU A 95 -3.71 2.43 2.79
N PHE A 96 -2.93 2.04 3.79
CA PHE A 96 -3.42 1.30 4.94
C PHE A 96 -3.70 2.29 6.07
N VAL A 97 -4.93 2.26 6.60
CA VAL A 97 -5.34 3.07 7.76
C VAL A 97 -5.86 2.11 8.84
N PRO A 98 -5.13 1.94 9.96
CA PRO A 98 -5.53 1.01 11.01
C PRO A 98 -6.75 1.52 11.77
N GLY A 99 -7.70 0.61 12.06
CA GLY A 99 -8.68 0.76 13.14
C GLY A 99 -9.48 2.06 13.17
N CYS A 100 -10.10 2.44 12.05
CA CYS A 100 -11.08 3.52 12.07
C CYS A 100 -12.37 2.99 12.69
N ASP A 101 -12.90 3.65 13.72
CA ASP A 101 -14.29 3.45 14.13
C ASP A 101 -15.21 3.99 13.02
N ASN A 102 -15.50 3.12 12.04
CA ASN A 102 -16.47 3.21 10.94
C ASN A 102 -16.59 4.49 10.09
N SER A 103 -15.77 5.52 10.30
CA SER A 103 -15.79 6.74 9.50
C SER A 103 -14.37 7.16 9.10
N LEU A 104 -14.22 7.50 7.82
CA LEU A 104 -13.00 8.02 7.22
C LEU A 104 -13.39 9.23 6.39
N ASP A 105 -12.91 10.40 6.78
CA ASP A 105 -13.08 11.62 6.01
C ASP A 105 -11.89 11.79 5.06
N LEU A 106 -12.16 11.89 3.76
CA LEU A 106 -11.15 12.03 2.72
C LEU A 106 -11.26 13.41 2.06
N HIS A 107 -10.18 14.18 2.13
CA HIS A 107 -10.03 15.47 1.47
C HIS A 107 -8.95 15.38 0.39
N VAL A 108 -9.26 15.82 -0.84
CA VAL A 108 -8.34 15.79 -1.97
C VAL A 108 -8.21 17.20 -2.54
N ASN A 109 -7.03 17.79 -2.38
CA ASN A 109 -6.70 19.17 -2.78
C ASN A 109 -7.39 20.28 -1.97
N GLY A 110 -7.77 19.99 -0.72
CA GLY A 110 -8.57 20.91 0.12
C GLY A 110 -10.05 20.81 -0.21
#